data_AF-A0A8T5UJK6-F1
#
_entry.id   AF-A0A8T5UJK6-F1
#
_cell.length_a   1.000
_cell.length_b   1.000
_cell.length_c   1.000
_cell.angle_alpha   90.00
_cell.angle_beta   90.00
_cell.angle_gamma   90.00
#
_symmetry.space_group_name_H-M   'P 1'
#
loop_
_entity.id
_entity.type
_entity.pdbx_description
1 polymer ?
#
loop_
_entity_poly.entity_id
_entity_poly.type
_entity_poly.pdbx_seq_one_letter_code
_entity_poly.pdbx_strand_id
1 'polypeptide(L)'
;AMVLVEEEQKNEADIKSEHKEIEKAMITVNLNRKNEKKKRGIKNPRIQKKKVKTIQEKAERFASIIVSLVNGGAPFLGGTIPLIPFFLTEKASIFTFIQSFLIIFVCIVLLGSFIGFISQESILKNILQMLAAFGITMVISILLLH
;
A
#
# COMPACT_ATOMS: atom_id res chain seq x y z
N ALA A 1 -39.60 47.91 51.82
CA ALA A 1 -39.29 48.48 50.48
C ALA A 1 -37.80 48.69 50.27
N MET A 2 -37.04 49.25 51.23
CA MET A 2 -35.61 49.57 51.05
C MET A 2 -34.67 48.35 50.93
N VAL A 3 -34.95 47.25 51.65
CA VAL A 3 -34.09 46.04 51.64
C VAL A 3 -34.20 45.22 50.33
N LEU A 4 -35.37 45.25 49.67
CA LEU A 4 -35.56 44.53 48.39
C LEU A 4 -34.83 45.23 47.22
N VAL A 5 -34.57 46.53 47.33
CA VAL A 5 -33.85 47.30 46.30
C VAL A 5 -32.34 47.05 46.37
N GLU A 6 -31.77 46.80 47.55
CA GLU A 6 -30.34 46.50 47.69
C GLU A 6 -29.96 45.12 47.17
N GLU A 7 -30.84 44.12 47.31
CA GLU A 7 -30.61 42.76 46.79
C GLU A 7 -30.64 42.71 45.26
N GLU A 8 -31.57 43.42 44.59
CA GLU A 8 -31.59 43.50 43.12
C GLU A 8 -30.40 44.28 42.56
N GLN A 9 -30.00 45.38 43.20
CA GLN A 9 -28.82 46.17 42.80
C GLN A 9 -27.52 45.36 42.93
N LYS A 10 -27.41 44.52 43.96
CA LYS A 10 -26.25 43.65 44.17
C LYS A 10 -26.18 42.54 43.12
N ASN A 11 -27.33 41.96 42.74
CA ASN A 11 -27.41 40.92 41.74
C ASN A 11 -27.15 41.46 40.31
N GLU A 12 -27.66 42.65 39.98
CA GLU A 12 -27.35 43.33 38.70
C GLU A 12 -25.88 43.76 38.59
N ALA A 13 -25.26 44.20 39.70
CA ALA A 13 -23.84 44.55 39.72
C ALA A 13 -22.94 43.33 39.50
N ASP A 14 -23.32 42.17 40.05
CA ASP A 14 -22.57 40.92 39.92
C ASP A 14 -22.63 40.39 38.48
N ILE A 15 -23.83 40.36 37.87
CA ILE A 15 -24.05 39.93 36.47
C ILE A 15 -23.31 40.86 35.48
N LYS A 16 -23.29 42.17 35.75
CA LYS A 16 -22.57 43.15 34.91
C LYS A 16 -21.06 42.99 35.01
N SER A 17 -20.55 42.53 36.15
CA SER A 17 -19.12 42.25 36.34
C SER A 17 -18.69 41.00 35.56
N GLU A 18 -19.47 39.92 35.62
CA GLU A 18 -19.20 38.68 34.88
C GLU A 18 -19.27 38.88 33.35
N HIS A 19 -20.29 39.59 32.85
CA HIS A 19 -20.41 39.85 31.41
C HIS A 19 -19.20 40.63 30.86
N LYS A 20 -18.64 41.54 31.67
CA LYS A 20 -17.44 42.31 31.30
C LYS A 20 -16.18 41.44 31.29
N GLU A 21 -16.08 40.45 32.18
CA GLU A 21 -14.99 39.49 32.17
C GLU A 21 -15.06 38.52 30.98
N ILE A 22 -16.27 38.05 30.65
CA ILE A 22 -16.53 37.17 29.48
C ILE A 22 -16.19 37.90 28.18
N GLU A 23 -16.59 39.17 28.03
CA GLU A 23 -16.27 39.99 26.85
C GLU A 23 -14.75 40.20 26.72
N LYS A 24 -14.07 40.48 27.84
CA LYS A 24 -12.60 40.64 27.86
C LYS A 24 -11.88 39.34 27.50
N ALA A 25 -12.37 38.18 27.95
CA ALA A 25 -11.84 36.88 27.60
C ALA A 25 -12.02 36.59 26.09
N MET A 26 -13.17 36.95 25.52
CA MET A 26 -13.47 36.72 24.10
C MET A 26 -12.56 37.52 23.16
N ILE A 27 -12.24 38.76 23.52
CA ILE A 27 -11.29 39.62 22.78
C ILE A 27 -9.87 39.03 22.84
N THR A 28 -9.45 38.56 24.02
CA THR A 28 -8.10 38.03 24.24
C THR A 28 -7.82 36.75 23.44
N VAL A 29 -8.81 35.84 23.34
CA VAL A 29 -8.71 34.61 22.54
C VAL A 29 -8.64 34.90 21.03
N ASN A 30 -9.39 35.89 20.54
CA ASN A 30 -9.44 36.22 19.12
C ASN A 30 -8.15 36.90 18.63
N LEU A 31 -7.55 37.80 19.43
CA LEU A 31 -6.25 38.40 19.12
C LEU A 31 -5.11 37.36 19.12
N ASN A 32 -5.13 36.38 20.03
CA ASN A 32 -4.11 35.32 20.06
C ASN A 32 -4.20 34.41 18.81
N ARG A 33 -5.42 34.12 18.32
CA ARG A 33 -5.63 33.29 17.12
C ARG A 33 -5.15 33.94 15.82
N LYS A 34 -5.13 35.29 15.74
CA LYS A 34 -4.63 36.03 14.57
C LYS A 34 -3.10 36.08 14.53
N ASN A 35 -2.44 36.09 15.70
CA ASN A 35 -0.97 36.09 15.79
C ASN A 35 -0.36 34.72 15.49
N GLU A 36 -1.07 33.60 15.74
CA GLU A 36 -0.59 32.27 15.36
C GLU A 36 -0.67 31.98 13.85
N LYS A 37 -1.61 32.62 13.12
CA LYS A 37 -1.76 32.41 11.67
C LYS A 37 -0.72 33.16 10.83
N LYS A 38 -0.08 34.22 11.36
CA LYS A 38 0.91 35.03 10.63
C LYS A 38 2.37 34.54 10.75
N LYS A 39 2.64 33.51 11.55
CA LYS A 39 3.91 32.76 11.56
C LYS A 39 3.94 31.53 10.64
N ARG A 40 2.98 31.41 9.70
CA ARG A 40 3.04 30.46 8.58
C ARG A 40 3.81 31.03 7.38
N GLY A 41 4.83 31.83 7.66
CA GLY A 41 5.83 32.21 6.68
C GLY A 41 6.70 31.00 6.37
N ILE A 42 6.34 30.30 5.30
CA ILE A 42 7.23 29.64 4.33
C ILE A 42 8.67 29.47 4.86
N LYS A 43 8.94 28.35 5.54
CA LYS A 43 10.31 27.86 5.75
C LYS A 43 10.39 26.36 5.48
N ASN A 44 10.89 26.11 4.28
CA ASN A 44 11.60 24.95 3.74
C ASN A 44 10.88 23.60 3.49
N PRO A 45 11.12 23.02 2.29
CA PRO A 45 10.65 21.70 1.94
C PRO A 45 11.35 20.68 2.83
N ARG A 46 10.59 19.69 3.29
CA ARG A 46 11.05 18.35 3.68
C ARG A 46 12.51 18.34 4.12
N ILE A 47 12.75 18.61 5.40
CA ILE A 47 13.98 18.20 6.07
C ILE A 47 14.03 16.68 5.86
N GLN A 48 14.69 16.26 4.78
CA GLN A 48 15.18 14.91 4.62
C GLN A 48 16.13 14.77 5.79
N LYS A 49 15.61 14.23 6.90
CA LYS A 49 16.44 13.74 7.99
C LYS A 49 17.50 12.93 7.28
N LYS A 50 18.73 13.44 7.25
CA LYS A 50 19.89 12.75 6.71
C LYS A 50 19.94 11.48 7.53
N LYS A 51 19.31 10.41 7.03
CA LYS A 51 19.18 9.15 7.72
C LYS A 51 20.63 8.75 7.95
N VAL A 52 21.03 8.72 9.22
CA VAL A 52 22.22 7.97 9.62
C VAL A 52 22.02 6.64 8.91
N LYS A 53 22.93 6.23 8.01
CA LYS A 53 22.79 5.01 7.20
C LYS A 53 22.68 3.84 8.19
N THR A 54 21.46 3.53 8.63
CA THR A 54 21.21 2.47 9.59
C THR A 54 21.36 1.16 8.84
N ILE A 55 21.75 0.10 9.54
CA ILE A 55 21.84 -1.25 8.97
C ILE A 55 20.53 -1.63 8.25
N GLN A 56 19.39 -1.11 8.72
CA GLN A 56 18.08 -1.26 8.10
C GLN A 56 17.98 -0.62 6.70
N GLU A 57 18.51 0.58 6.46
CA GLU A 57 18.47 1.20 5.12
C GLU A 57 19.32 0.40 4.11
N LYS A 58 20.46 -0.14 4.56
CA LYS A 58 21.25 -1.06 3.73
C LYS A 58 20.47 -2.33 3.43
N ALA A 59 19.88 -2.96 4.45
CA ALA A 59 19.06 -4.16 4.28
C ALA A 59 17.87 -3.93 3.35
N GLU A 60 17.19 -2.79 3.47
CA GLU A 60 16.07 -2.39 2.60
C GLU A 60 16.52 -2.26 1.14
N ARG A 61 17.67 -1.62 0.89
CA ARG A 61 18.24 -1.53 -0.47
C ARG A 61 18.62 -2.91 -1.03
N PHE A 62 19.23 -3.78 -0.23
CA PHE A 62 19.56 -5.15 -0.66
C PHE A 62 18.29 -5.96 -0.96
N ALA A 63 17.30 -5.93 -0.06
CA ALA A 63 16.02 -6.60 -0.26
C ALA A 63 15.32 -6.09 -1.51
N SER A 64 15.33 -4.77 -1.76
CA SER A 64 14.75 -4.18 -2.96
C SER A 64 15.40 -4.69 -4.25
N ILE A 65 16.73 -4.83 -4.28
CA ILE A 65 17.48 -5.38 -5.43
C ILE A 65 17.12 -6.85 -5.66
N ILE A 66 17.07 -7.65 -4.59
CA ILE A 66 16.75 -9.09 -4.70
C ILE A 66 15.28 -9.27 -5.14
N VAL A 67 14.36 -8.51 -4.55
CA VAL A 67 12.93 -8.57 -4.88
C VAL A 67 12.68 -8.16 -6.33
N SER A 68 13.34 -7.11 -6.82
CA SER A 68 13.18 -6.69 -8.22
C SER A 68 13.75 -7.73 -9.19
N LEU A 69 14.88 -8.36 -8.85
CA LEU A 69 15.48 -9.42 -9.65
C LEU A 69 14.58 -10.66 -9.70
N VAL A 70 14.04 -11.10 -8.56
CA VAL A 70 13.14 -12.26 -8.50
C VAL A 70 11.81 -11.96 -9.22
N ASN A 71 11.23 -10.78 -8.99
CA ASN A 71 9.96 -10.40 -9.59
C ASN A 71 10.06 -10.23 -11.12
N GLY A 72 11.22 -9.82 -11.65
CA GLY A 72 11.45 -9.79 -13.10
C GLY A 72 11.90 -11.13 -13.68
N GLY A 73 12.82 -11.81 -12.99
CA GLY A 73 13.44 -13.05 -13.45
C GLY A 73 12.47 -14.23 -13.45
N ALA A 74 11.57 -14.31 -12.46
CA ALA A 74 10.62 -15.43 -12.38
C ALA A 74 9.63 -15.45 -13.57
N PRO A 75 8.93 -14.37 -13.93
CA PRO A 75 8.09 -14.35 -15.13
C PRO A 75 8.89 -14.57 -16.43
N PHE A 76 10.11 -14.02 -16.52
CA PHE A 76 10.97 -14.23 -17.68
C PHE A 76 11.34 -15.70 -17.88
N LEU A 77 11.81 -16.37 -16.83
CA LEU A 77 12.11 -17.80 -16.85
C LEU A 77 10.84 -18.62 -17.06
N GLY A 78 9.73 -18.24 -16.42
CA GLY A 78 8.44 -18.89 -16.57
C GLY A 78 7.92 -18.90 -18.01
N GLY A 79 8.15 -17.82 -18.77
CA GLY A 79 7.84 -17.76 -20.20
C GLY A 79 8.89 -18.45 -21.09
N THR A 80 10.17 -18.39 -20.72
CA THR A 80 11.27 -18.89 -21.55
C THR A 80 11.46 -20.41 -21.48
N ILE A 81 11.28 -21.01 -20.30
CA ILE A 81 11.49 -22.46 -20.09
C ILE A 81 10.61 -23.32 -21.03
N PRO A 82 9.31 -23.03 -21.21
CA PRO A 82 8.46 -23.71 -22.19
C PRO A 82 8.95 -23.63 -23.65
N LEU A 83 9.72 -22.60 -23.99
CA LEU A 83 10.22 -22.38 -25.36
C LEU A 83 11.47 -23.22 -25.66
N ILE A 84 12.14 -23.78 -24.65
CA ILE A 84 13.34 -24.62 -24.80
C ILE A 84 13.20 -25.68 -25.92
N PRO A 85 12.16 -26.55 -25.95
CA PRO A 85 12.04 -27.56 -27.00
C PRO A 85 11.96 -26.99 -28.42
N PHE A 86 11.47 -25.76 -28.58
CA PHE A 86 11.45 -25.07 -29.87
C PHE A 86 12.84 -24.57 -30.30
N PHE A 87 13.74 -24.26 -29.36
CA PHE A 87 15.13 -23.91 -29.68
C PHE A 87 15.96 -25.13 -30.13
N LEU A 88 15.61 -26.34 -29.68
CA LEU A 88 16.33 -27.57 -30.03
C LEU A 88 15.85 -28.23 -31.33
N THR A 89 14.78 -27.72 -31.96
CA THR A 89 14.21 -28.34 -33.17
C THR A 89 14.18 -27.34 -34.32
N GLU A 90 14.68 -27.74 -35.50
CA GLU A 90 14.70 -26.86 -36.70
C GLU A 90 13.31 -26.62 -37.31
N LYS A 91 12.37 -27.56 -37.14
CA LYS A 91 10.98 -27.43 -37.57
C LYS A 91 10.02 -27.68 -36.41
N ALA A 92 9.12 -26.72 -36.16
CA ALA A 92 8.06 -26.87 -35.18
C ALA A 92 7.09 -27.98 -35.61
N SER A 93 7.26 -29.17 -35.04
CA SER A 93 6.36 -30.31 -35.21
C SER A 93 5.37 -30.39 -34.05
N ILE A 94 4.26 -31.10 -34.24
CA ILE A 94 3.26 -31.38 -33.20
C ILE A 94 3.93 -32.04 -31.98
N PHE A 95 4.96 -32.87 -32.21
CA PHE A 95 5.72 -33.48 -31.12
C PHE A 95 6.45 -32.45 -30.26
N THR A 96 7.07 -31.43 -30.86
CA THR A 96 7.73 -30.32 -30.15
C THR A 96 6.73 -29.52 -29.33
N PHE A 97 5.51 -29.34 -29.85
CA PHE A 97 4.42 -28.67 -29.13
C PHE A 97 3.99 -29.46 -27.89
N ILE A 98 3.83 -30.79 -28.01
CA ILE A 98 3.51 -31.66 -26.87
C ILE A 98 4.60 -31.61 -25.81
N GLN A 99 5.87 -31.61 -26.19
CA GLN A 99 7.00 -31.48 -25.25
C GLN A 99 6.99 -30.13 -24.51
N SER A 100 6.71 -29.03 -25.22
CA SER A 100 6.55 -27.71 -24.60
C SER A 100 5.38 -27.67 -23.61
N PHE A 101 4.25 -28.24 -24.00
CA PHE A 101 3.08 -28.32 -23.13
C PHE A 101 3.33 -29.18 -21.88
N LEU A 102 4.09 -30.27 -22.03
CA LEU A 102 4.51 -31.10 -20.90
C LEU A 102 5.38 -30.31 -19.92
N ILE A 103 6.32 -29.49 -20.43
CA ILE A 103 7.16 -28.61 -19.60
C ILE A 103 6.30 -27.59 -18.86
N ILE A 104 5.34 -26.95 -19.53
CA ILE A 104 4.40 -26.02 -18.90
C ILE A 104 3.63 -26.72 -17.77
N PHE A 105 3.12 -27.91 -18.03
CA PHE A 105 2.37 -28.68 -17.05
C PHE A 105 3.21 -29.02 -15.82
N VAL A 106 4.44 -29.51 -16.03
CA VAL A 106 5.39 -29.78 -14.94
C VAL A 106 5.71 -28.51 -14.15
N CYS A 107 5.94 -27.38 -14.83
CA CYS A 107 6.15 -26.10 -14.18
C CYS A 107 4.95 -25.71 -13.31
N ILE A 108 3.71 -25.80 -13.81
CA ILE A 108 2.50 -25.47 -13.04
C ILE A 108 2.38 -26.35 -11.81
N VAL A 109 2.63 -27.66 -11.93
CA VAL A 109 2.56 -28.59 -10.80
C VAL A 109 3.63 -28.27 -9.76
N LEU A 110 4.88 -28.02 -10.18
CA LEU A 110 5.98 -27.68 -9.28
C LEU A 110 5.74 -26.34 -8.58
N LEU A 111 5.38 -25.30 -9.33
CA LEU A 111 5.08 -23.97 -8.78
C LEU A 111 3.86 -24.03 -7.85
N GLY A 112 2.77 -24.66 -8.29
CA GLY A 112 1.56 -24.83 -7.48
C GLY A 112 1.82 -25.64 -6.21
N SER A 113 2.68 -26.67 -6.28
CA SER A 113 3.07 -27.45 -5.12
C SER A 113 3.94 -26.64 -4.15
N PHE A 114 4.93 -25.92 -4.66
CA PHE A 114 5.83 -25.08 -3.88
C PHE A 114 5.10 -23.95 -3.16
N ILE A 115 4.20 -23.27 -3.86
CA ILE A 115 3.37 -22.20 -3.30
C ILE A 115 2.39 -22.80 -2.27
N GLY A 116 1.84 -24.00 -2.51
CA GLY A 116 0.98 -24.68 -1.54
C GLY A 116 1.72 -25.04 -0.25
N PHE A 117 2.94 -25.55 -0.38
CA PHE A 117 3.82 -25.87 0.75
C PHE A 117 4.21 -24.62 1.57
N ILE A 118 4.62 -23.54 0.90
CA ILE A 118 5.02 -22.30 1.60
C ILE A 118 3.83 -21.57 2.25
N SER A 119 2.63 -21.73 1.68
CA SER A 119 1.40 -21.10 2.16
C SER A 119 0.76 -21.83 3.35
N GLN A 120 1.31 -22.98 3.80
CA GLN A 120 0.68 -23.88 4.79
C GLN A 120 -0.77 -24.28 4.44
N GLU A 121 -1.10 -24.23 3.16
CA GLU A 121 -2.41 -24.62 2.64
C GLU A 121 -2.33 -26.01 2.02
N SER A 122 -3.48 -26.61 1.74
CA SER A 122 -3.50 -27.90 1.03
C SER A 122 -2.90 -27.74 -0.37
N ILE A 123 -1.75 -28.40 -0.59
CA ILE A 123 -0.97 -28.41 -1.83
C ILE A 123 -1.85 -28.63 -3.07
N LEU A 124 -2.78 -29.59 -3.00
CA LEU A 124 -3.69 -29.92 -4.10
C LEU A 124 -4.63 -28.77 -4.48
N LYS A 125 -5.17 -28.03 -3.50
CA LYS A 125 -6.03 -26.87 -3.80
C LYS A 125 -5.25 -25.81 -4.55
N ASN A 126 -4.00 -25.58 -4.17
CA ASN A 126 -3.19 -24.55 -4.78
C ASN A 126 -2.77 -24.91 -6.22
N ILE A 127 -2.45 -26.19 -6.49
CA ILE A 127 -2.23 -26.68 -7.86
C ILE A 127 -3.47 -26.46 -8.71
N LEU A 128 -4.66 -26.83 -8.20
CA LEU A 128 -5.91 -26.70 -8.93
C LEU A 128 -6.27 -25.22 -9.18
N GLN A 129 -6.04 -24.35 -8.19
CA GLN A 129 -6.22 -22.90 -8.34
C GLN A 129 -5.28 -22.32 -9.39
N MET A 130 -4.01 -22.76 -9.43
CA MET A 130 -3.04 -22.29 -10.41
C MET A 130 -3.40 -22.77 -11.83
N LEU A 131 -3.90 -24.00 -11.96
CA LEU A 131 -4.39 -24.55 -13.23
C LEU A 131 -5.67 -23.84 -13.70
N ALA A 132 -6.58 -23.51 -12.78
CA ALA A 132 -7.78 -22.72 -13.07
C ALA A 132 -7.41 -21.30 -13.52
N ALA A 133 -6.46 -20.64 -12.85
CA ALA A 133 -5.96 -19.33 -13.25
C ALA A 133 -5.33 -19.37 -14.65
N PHE A 134 -4.56 -20.41 -14.96
CA PHE A 134 -4.03 -20.63 -16.31
C PHE A 134 -5.15 -20.79 -17.35
N GLY A 135 -6.16 -21.61 -17.06
CA GLY A 135 -7.32 -21.78 -17.95
C GLY A 135 -8.08 -20.47 -18.17
N ILE A 136 -8.38 -19.73 -17.11
CA ILE A 136 -9.11 -18.45 -17.17
C ILE A 136 -8.31 -17.42 -17.98
N THR A 137 -7.01 -17.27 -17.72
CA THR A 137 -6.15 -16.34 -18.47
C THR A 137 -6.02 -16.72 -19.94
N MET A 138 -6.01 -18.01 -20.26
CA MET A 138 -6.00 -18.49 -21.64
C MET A 138 -7.32 -18.15 -22.36
N VAL A 139 -8.47 -18.37 -21.72
CA VAL A 139 -9.78 -17.98 -22.26
C VAL A 139 -9.87 -16.47 -22.47
N ILE A 140 -9.44 -15.67 -21.50
CA ILE A 140 -9.40 -14.21 -21.62
C ILE A 140 -8.49 -13.79 -22.77
N SER A 141 -7.34 -14.44 -22.93
CA SER A 141 -6.40 -14.13 -24.02
C SER A 141 -7.01 -14.42 -25.40
N ILE A 142 -7.71 -15.55 -25.56
CA ILE A 142 -8.42 -15.88 -26.80
C ILE A 142 -9.54 -14.87 -27.06
N LEU A 143 -10.31 -14.51 -26.05
CA LEU A 143 -11.40 -13.54 -26.17
C LEU A 143 -10.92 -12.14 -26.54
N LEU A 144 -9.76 -11.71 -26.02
CA LEU A 144 -9.18 -10.41 -26.32
C LEU A 144 -8.52 -10.38 -27.71
N LEU A 145 -7.99 -11.52 -28.15
CA LEU A 145 -7.37 -11.65 -29.47
C LEU A 145 -8.39 -11.61 -30.63
N HIS A 146 -9.66 -11.94 -30.37
CA HIS A 146 -10.75 -11.93 -31.34
C HIS A 146 -11.56 -10.63 -31.28
#